data_AF-A0A261C4D6-F1
#
_entry.id   AF-A0A261C4D6-F1
#
_cell.length_a   1.000
_cell.length_b   1.000
_cell.length_c   1.000
_cell.angle_alpha   90.00
_cell.angle_beta   90.00
_cell.angle_gamma   90.00
#
_symmetry.space_group_name_H-M   'P 1'
#
loop_
_entity.id
_entity.type
_entity.pdbx_description
1 polymer ?
#
loop_
_entity_poly.entity_id
_entity_poly.type
_entity_poly.pdbx_seq_one_letter_code
_entity_poly.pdbx_strand_id
1 'polypeptide(L)'
;MKAHLELKNDKPTFNRTSPGVFKALMSFKNTSSDSVYFEVKTTTSKDSVLPNSGYLKQGRSQRIVVTLREKILSAANPFTLMIRSCVVPAGHSKDFESIWKNVDPSKICFIKLTTTFEEKNKPSAVELIGLRKELAAARAIADTARRELVAARREIEENRSAHSNDVNSLGQELDDTRLLLIEARREIEDSRAAHSQAIFECKVCLQEFTDIAGNCAPKVLRCGHTICASCVHSLQQNNSVACPFCRVVTTNLIEIYNNFIILNDNQ
;
A
#
# COMPACT_ATOMS: atom_id res chain seq x y z
N MET A 1 -6.82 -47.26 -6.66
CA MET A 1 -5.91 -46.30 -6.03
C MET A 1 -5.95 -44.99 -6.80
N LYS A 2 -6.04 -43.85 -6.11
CA LYS A 2 -6.06 -42.52 -6.74
C LYS A 2 -4.62 -42.16 -7.14
N ALA A 3 -4.40 -41.75 -8.38
CA ALA A 3 -3.08 -41.29 -8.82
C ALA A 3 -2.64 -40.07 -8.00
N HIS A 4 -1.38 -40.04 -7.56
CA HIS A 4 -0.81 -38.90 -6.82
C HIS A 4 -0.61 -37.67 -7.71
N LEU A 5 -0.42 -37.90 -9.01
CA LEU A 5 -0.11 -36.90 -10.00
C LEU A 5 -1.20 -36.88 -11.07
N GLU A 6 -1.65 -35.68 -11.43
CA GLU A 6 -2.56 -35.41 -12.53
C GLU A 6 -1.79 -34.79 -13.70
N LEU A 7 -1.87 -35.37 -14.89
CA LEU A 7 -1.27 -34.80 -16.10
C LEU A 7 -2.12 -33.63 -16.61
N LYS A 8 -1.46 -32.55 -17.04
CA LYS A 8 -2.14 -31.45 -17.74
C LYS A 8 -2.36 -31.73 -19.21
N ASN A 9 -1.53 -32.60 -19.80
CA ASN A 9 -1.60 -33.02 -21.19
C ASN A 9 -1.57 -34.56 -21.24
N ASP A 10 -2.60 -35.19 -21.78
CA ASP A 10 -2.72 -36.66 -21.82
C ASP A 10 -1.78 -37.31 -22.85
N LYS A 11 -1.23 -36.54 -23.79
CA LYS A 11 -0.29 -37.02 -24.80
C LYS A 11 0.88 -36.04 -24.98
N PRO A 12 2.14 -36.53 -25.00
CA PRO A 12 3.28 -35.68 -25.35
C PRO A 12 3.26 -35.34 -26.83
N THR A 13 3.19 -34.03 -27.14
CA THR A 13 3.37 -33.52 -28.50
C THR A 13 4.84 -33.20 -28.72
N PHE A 14 5.50 -33.97 -29.59
CA PHE A 14 6.90 -33.76 -29.94
C PHE A 14 7.04 -32.82 -31.12
N ASN A 15 7.85 -31.78 -30.93
CA ASN A 15 8.23 -30.86 -32.00
C ASN A 15 9.68 -31.09 -32.39
N ARG A 16 9.96 -31.12 -33.70
CA ARG A 16 11.34 -31.19 -34.21
C ARG A 16 12.05 -29.87 -33.91
N THR A 17 13.12 -29.92 -33.13
CA THR A 17 13.92 -28.72 -32.80
C THR A 17 15.18 -28.61 -33.67
N SER A 18 15.71 -29.74 -34.13
CA SER A 18 16.82 -29.83 -35.06
C SER A 18 16.74 -31.17 -35.81
N PRO A 19 17.54 -31.42 -36.86
CA PRO A 19 17.60 -32.74 -37.50
C PRO A 19 17.88 -33.85 -36.47
N GLY A 20 17.06 -34.90 -36.47
CA GLY A 20 17.17 -36.03 -35.56
C GLY A 20 16.86 -35.76 -34.08
N VAL A 21 16.38 -34.56 -33.70
CA VAL A 21 16.05 -34.21 -32.31
C VAL A 21 14.65 -33.67 -32.17
N PHE A 22 13.88 -34.30 -31.30
CA PHE A 22 12.50 -33.93 -31.00
C PHE A 22 12.33 -33.63 -29.52
N LYS A 23 11.58 -32.58 -29.19
CA LYS A 23 11.28 -32.20 -27.80
C LYS A 23 9.80 -32.12 -27.55
N ALA A 24 9.36 -32.66 -26.42
CA ALA A 24 8.02 -32.48 -25.88
C ALA A 24 8.10 -31.81 -24.49
N LEU A 25 7.20 -30.86 -24.25
CA LEU A 25 7.00 -30.28 -22.93
C LEU A 25 5.76 -30.92 -22.31
N MET A 26 5.91 -31.43 -21.09
CA MET A 26 4.81 -31.97 -20.32
C MET A 26 4.76 -31.38 -18.93
N SER A 27 3.59 -31.38 -18.33
CA SER A 27 3.40 -30.91 -16.97
C SER A 27 2.43 -31.80 -16.22
N PHE A 28 2.71 -32.02 -14.96
CA PHE A 28 1.84 -32.74 -14.03
C PHE A 28 1.74 -31.98 -12.72
N LYS A 29 0.62 -32.17 -12.02
CA LYS A 29 0.29 -31.52 -10.74
C LYS A 29 0.16 -32.57 -9.64
N ASN A 30 0.70 -32.29 -8.47
CA ASN A 30 0.45 -33.11 -7.28
C ASN A 30 -0.96 -32.82 -6.75
N THR A 31 -1.83 -33.82 -6.79
CA THR A 31 -3.22 -33.78 -6.29
C THR A 31 -3.39 -34.52 -4.96
N SER A 32 -2.31 -35.06 -4.40
CA SER A 32 -2.27 -35.68 -3.08
C SER A 32 -2.24 -34.61 -1.98
N SER A 33 -2.66 -34.98 -0.76
CA SER A 33 -2.53 -34.16 0.45
C SER A 33 -1.08 -33.89 0.83
N ASP A 34 -0.20 -34.81 0.47
CA ASP A 34 1.19 -34.86 0.91
C ASP A 34 2.16 -34.53 -0.22
N SER A 35 3.43 -34.32 0.16
CA SER A 35 4.50 -34.16 -0.81
C SER A 35 4.78 -35.48 -1.52
N VAL A 36 4.95 -35.42 -2.84
CA VAL A 36 5.15 -36.58 -3.69
C VAL A 36 6.56 -36.53 -4.27
N TYR A 37 7.28 -37.64 -4.19
CA TYR A 37 8.52 -37.83 -4.93
C TYR A 37 8.19 -38.51 -6.26
N PHE A 38 8.72 -37.98 -7.36
CA PHE A 38 8.54 -38.54 -8.69
C PHE A 38 9.88 -38.88 -9.32
N GLU A 39 9.87 -39.91 -10.15
CA GLU A 39 10.98 -40.24 -11.05
C GLU A 39 10.43 -40.62 -12.41
N VAL A 40 11.06 -40.12 -13.46
CA VAL A 40 10.69 -40.28 -14.85
C VAL A 40 11.72 -41.15 -15.54
N LYS A 41 11.27 -42.26 -16.11
CA LYS A 41 12.07 -43.17 -16.93
C LYS A 41 11.55 -43.20 -18.36
N THR A 42 12.46 -43.33 -19.30
CA THR A 42 12.17 -43.54 -20.73
C THR A 42 12.51 -44.98 -21.10
N THR A 43 11.86 -45.51 -22.14
CA THR A 43 12.16 -46.85 -22.66
C THR A 43 13.53 -46.97 -23.32
N THR A 44 14.17 -45.87 -23.70
CA THR A 44 15.53 -45.90 -24.26
C THR A 44 16.50 -45.09 -23.41
N SER A 45 17.73 -45.59 -23.29
CA SER A 45 18.84 -44.94 -22.57
C SER A 45 19.45 -43.75 -23.30
N LYS A 46 19.07 -43.51 -24.57
CA LYS A 46 19.55 -42.38 -25.37
C LYS A 46 18.67 -41.14 -25.25
N ASP A 47 17.44 -41.31 -24.74
CA ASP A 47 16.50 -40.22 -24.50
C ASP A 47 16.81 -39.55 -23.16
N SER A 48 16.58 -38.24 -23.09
CA SER A 48 16.78 -37.48 -21.85
C SER A 48 15.51 -36.79 -21.38
N VAL A 49 15.32 -36.78 -20.07
CA VAL A 49 14.22 -36.07 -19.41
C VAL A 49 14.80 -35.11 -18.39
N LEU A 50 14.33 -33.87 -18.38
CA LEU A 50 14.78 -32.87 -17.42
C LEU A 50 13.61 -32.09 -16.80
N PRO A 51 13.50 -32.02 -15.46
CA PRO A 51 14.16 -32.91 -14.50
C PRO A 51 13.65 -34.35 -14.63
N ASN A 52 14.52 -35.34 -14.44
CA ASN A 52 14.14 -36.76 -14.43
C ASN A 52 13.60 -37.23 -13.07
N SER A 53 13.76 -36.45 -12.00
CA SER A 53 13.22 -36.76 -10.68
C SER A 53 13.06 -35.48 -9.85
N GLY A 54 12.29 -35.55 -8.77
CA GLY A 54 12.14 -34.42 -7.86
C GLY A 54 11.01 -34.56 -6.85
N TYR A 55 10.95 -33.60 -5.93
CA TYR A 55 9.87 -33.48 -4.95
C TYR A 55 8.84 -32.45 -5.41
N LEU A 56 7.57 -32.80 -5.26
CA LEU A 56 6.47 -31.93 -5.62
C LEU A 56 5.53 -31.79 -4.42
N LYS A 57 5.48 -30.59 -3.84
CA LYS A 57 4.56 -30.26 -2.74
C LYS A 57 3.09 -30.31 -3.21
N GLN A 58 2.16 -30.47 -2.27
CA GLN A 58 0.72 -30.44 -2.53
C GLN A 58 0.34 -29.24 -3.41
N GLY A 59 -0.47 -29.49 -4.44
CA GLY A 59 -1.02 -28.46 -5.34
C GLY A 59 -0.04 -27.87 -6.35
N ARG A 60 1.27 -28.15 -6.23
CA ARG A 60 2.29 -27.64 -7.17
C ARG A 60 2.30 -28.44 -8.46
N SER A 61 2.71 -27.78 -9.54
CA SER A 61 2.94 -28.41 -10.85
C SER A 61 4.43 -28.47 -11.17
N GLN A 62 4.86 -29.58 -11.76
CA GLN A 62 6.19 -29.74 -12.34
C GLN A 62 6.08 -29.78 -13.86
N ARG A 63 7.00 -29.09 -14.53
CA ARG A 63 7.19 -29.18 -15.98
C ARG A 63 8.45 -29.97 -16.29
N ILE A 64 8.37 -30.92 -17.21
CA ILE A 64 9.51 -31.70 -17.71
C ILE A 64 9.68 -31.50 -19.21
N VAL A 65 10.91 -31.59 -19.68
CA VAL A 65 11.27 -31.61 -21.10
C VAL A 65 11.76 -33.00 -21.44
N VAL A 66 11.09 -33.66 -22.38
CA VAL A 66 11.50 -34.95 -22.92
C VAL A 66 12.18 -34.72 -24.26
N THR A 67 13.42 -35.15 -24.40
CA THR A 67 14.21 -35.03 -25.63
C THR A 67 14.47 -36.42 -26.20
N LEU A 68 14.06 -36.62 -27.45
CA LEU A 68 14.27 -37.85 -28.21
C LEU A 68 15.34 -37.61 -29.26
N ARG A 69 16.30 -38.54 -29.35
CA ARG A 69 17.36 -38.56 -30.37
C ARG A 69 17.16 -39.77 -31.27
N GLU A 70 17.11 -39.50 -32.57
CA GLU A 70 16.72 -40.37 -33.67
C GLU A 70 16.83 -41.90 -33.44
N LYS A 71 15.66 -42.53 -33.34
CA LYS A 71 15.32 -43.83 -33.94
C LYS A 71 13.95 -43.69 -34.60
N ILE A 72 13.71 -44.43 -35.68
CA ILE A 72 12.42 -44.49 -36.36
C ILE A 72 11.37 -45.00 -35.35
N LEU A 73 10.59 -44.09 -34.77
CA LEU A 73 9.48 -44.42 -33.90
C LEU A 73 8.27 -44.73 -34.79
N SER A 74 8.14 -46.01 -35.13
CA SER A 74 7.01 -46.57 -35.87
C SER A 74 5.88 -46.95 -34.89
N ALA A 75 4.66 -47.15 -35.39
CA ALA A 75 3.59 -47.80 -34.63
C ALA A 75 4.03 -49.15 -34.01
N ALA A 76 5.00 -49.84 -34.62
CA ALA A 76 5.61 -51.06 -34.11
C ALA A 76 6.59 -50.86 -32.93
N ASN A 77 7.13 -49.65 -32.74
CA ASN A 77 8.08 -49.30 -31.68
C ASN A 77 7.74 -47.93 -31.08
N PRO A 78 6.65 -47.83 -30.30
CA PRO A 78 6.21 -46.55 -29.76
C PRO A 78 7.12 -46.09 -28.62
N PHE A 79 7.34 -44.78 -28.51
CA PHE A 79 8.06 -44.21 -27.38
C PHE A 79 7.19 -44.30 -26.14
N THR A 80 7.76 -44.80 -25.04
CA THR A 80 7.06 -44.88 -23.76
C THR A 80 7.83 -44.12 -22.68
N LEU A 81 7.08 -43.28 -21.98
CA LEU A 81 7.51 -42.59 -20.77
C LEU A 81 6.79 -43.19 -19.57
N MET A 82 7.54 -43.49 -18.52
CA MET A 82 6.99 -43.97 -17.26
C MET A 82 7.34 -43.00 -16.14
N ILE A 83 6.32 -42.45 -15.49
CA ILE A 83 6.46 -41.62 -14.29
C ILE A 83 6.04 -42.49 -13.11
N ARG A 84 7.00 -42.81 -12.24
CA ARG A 84 6.70 -43.44 -10.95
C ARG A 84 6.65 -42.38 -9.85
N SER A 85 5.73 -42.53 -8.91
CA SER A 85 5.52 -41.56 -7.85
C SER A 85 5.08 -42.21 -6.54
N CYS A 86 5.52 -41.67 -5.42
CA CYS A 86 5.09 -42.10 -4.08
C CYS A 86 4.97 -40.90 -3.14
N VAL A 87 4.09 -41.01 -2.14
CA VAL A 87 4.02 -40.03 -1.04
C VAL A 87 5.27 -40.15 -0.18
N VAL A 88 5.85 -39.02 0.19
CA VAL A 88 7.06 -38.95 1.03
C VAL A 88 6.62 -38.89 2.50
N PRO A 89 6.95 -39.91 3.33
CA PRO A 89 6.60 -39.87 4.74
C PRO A 89 7.32 -38.73 5.47
N ALA A 90 6.62 -38.08 6.40
CA ALA A 90 7.19 -37.01 7.21
C ALA A 90 8.43 -37.52 7.98
N GLY A 91 9.59 -36.86 7.80
CA GLY A 91 10.83 -37.16 8.52
C GLY A 91 11.93 -37.89 7.72
N HIS A 92 11.71 -38.24 6.45
CA HIS A 92 12.78 -38.85 5.64
C HIS A 92 13.76 -37.80 5.10
N SER A 93 15.05 -38.01 5.36
CA SER A 93 16.16 -37.25 4.79
C SER A 93 16.28 -37.49 3.28
N LYS A 94 16.85 -36.52 2.57
CA LYS A 94 16.86 -36.37 1.10
C LYS A 94 17.75 -37.40 0.36
N ASP A 95 17.68 -38.68 0.71
CA ASP A 95 18.36 -39.74 -0.03
C ASP A 95 17.46 -40.30 -1.13
N PHE A 96 17.74 -39.89 -2.37
CA PHE A 96 16.93 -40.21 -3.56
C PHE A 96 16.91 -41.71 -3.90
N GLU A 97 17.96 -42.45 -3.57
CA GLU A 97 18.09 -43.87 -3.94
C GLU A 97 17.42 -44.80 -2.92
N SER A 98 17.42 -44.39 -1.66
CA SER A 98 16.83 -45.17 -0.56
C SER A 98 15.30 -45.08 -0.51
N ILE A 99 14.68 -44.03 -1.07
CA ILE A 99 13.20 -43.90 -1.10
C ILE A 99 12.56 -45.11 -1.78
N TRP A 100 13.05 -45.49 -2.96
CA TRP A 100 12.46 -46.61 -3.70
C TRP A 100 12.74 -47.98 -3.08
N LYS A 101 13.75 -48.09 -2.21
CA LYS A 101 14.07 -49.34 -1.50
C LYS A 101 13.16 -49.57 -0.28
N ASN A 102 12.71 -48.48 0.34
CA ASN A 102 11.96 -48.51 1.60
C ASN A 102 10.45 -48.30 1.44
N VAL A 103 9.99 -47.85 0.27
CA VAL A 103 8.56 -47.64 -0.01
C VAL A 103 7.88 -48.97 -0.33
N ASP A 104 6.76 -49.24 0.35
CA ASP A 104 5.85 -50.34 0.04
C ASP A 104 5.45 -50.28 -1.45
N PRO A 105 5.68 -51.35 -2.25
CA PRO A 105 5.34 -51.40 -3.67
C PRO A 105 3.87 -51.04 -3.95
N SER A 106 2.97 -51.35 -3.02
CA SER A 106 1.53 -51.05 -3.12
C SER A 106 1.24 -49.55 -3.05
N LYS A 107 2.18 -48.73 -2.55
CA LYS A 107 2.05 -47.27 -2.45
C LYS A 107 2.70 -46.52 -3.61
N ILE A 108 3.25 -47.24 -4.59
CA ILE A 108 3.85 -46.63 -5.78
C ILE A 108 2.80 -46.50 -6.88
N CYS A 109 2.59 -45.29 -7.37
CA CYS A 109 1.74 -45.00 -8.51
C CYS A 109 2.58 -44.88 -9.78
N PHE A 110 2.10 -45.46 -10.89
CA PHE A 110 2.72 -45.38 -12.20
C PHE A 110 1.81 -44.69 -13.19
N ILE A 111 2.38 -43.77 -13.97
CA ILE A 111 1.75 -43.19 -15.15
C ILE A 111 2.59 -43.59 -16.35
N LYS A 112 1.99 -44.31 -17.30
CA LYS A 112 2.63 -44.74 -18.54
C LYS A 112 2.02 -43.97 -19.70
N LEU A 113 2.85 -43.23 -20.42
CA LEU A 113 2.46 -42.49 -21.63
C LEU A 113 3.14 -43.14 -22.83
N THR A 114 2.35 -43.52 -23.82
CA THR A 114 2.83 -44.13 -25.06
C THR A 114 2.44 -43.23 -26.24
N THR A 115 3.41 -42.92 -27.11
CA THR A 115 3.19 -42.02 -28.26
C THR A 115 3.85 -42.54 -29.53
N THR A 116 3.23 -42.22 -30.66
CA THR A 116 3.72 -42.48 -32.02
C THR A 116 3.94 -41.14 -32.71
N PHE A 117 4.98 -41.05 -33.55
CA PHE A 117 5.22 -39.83 -34.31
C PHE A 117 4.27 -39.77 -35.51
N GLU A 118 3.48 -38.69 -35.59
CA GLU A 118 2.84 -38.26 -36.84
C GLU A 118 3.64 -37.09 -37.41
N GLU A 119 4.33 -37.32 -38.53
CA GLU A 119 4.98 -36.26 -39.26
C GLU A 119 3.90 -35.38 -39.90
N LYS A 120 3.62 -34.23 -39.31
CA LYS A 120 2.74 -33.23 -39.94
C LYS A 120 3.41 -32.74 -41.22
N ASN A 121 2.82 -33.08 -42.38
CA ASN A 121 3.28 -32.63 -43.69
C ASN A 121 3.50 -31.11 -43.71
N LYS A 122 4.54 -30.65 -44.41
CA LYS A 122 4.80 -29.22 -44.61
C LYS A 122 3.54 -28.54 -45.19
N PRO A 123 3.12 -27.38 -44.64
CA PRO A 123 1.99 -26.65 -45.19
C PRO A 123 2.25 -26.30 -46.65
N SER A 124 1.22 -26.45 -47.47
CA SER A 124 1.26 -26.13 -48.90
C SER A 124 1.58 -24.64 -49.12
N ALA A 125 2.12 -24.31 -50.29
CA ALA A 125 2.43 -22.93 -50.65
C ALA A 125 1.19 -22.01 -50.58
N VAL A 126 0.00 -22.54 -50.84
CA VAL A 126 -1.27 -21.82 -50.80
C VAL A 126 -1.66 -21.47 -49.35
N GLU A 127 -1.53 -22.41 -48.41
CA GLU A 127 -1.79 -22.18 -46.98
C GLU A 127 -0.84 -21.13 -46.41
N LEU A 128 0.44 -21.16 -46.79
CA LEU A 128 1.42 -20.16 -46.37
C LEU A 128 1.09 -18.75 -46.87
N ILE A 129 0.49 -18.61 -48.06
CA ILE A 129 0.05 -17.31 -48.58
C ILE A 129 -1.15 -16.79 -47.76
N GLY A 130 -2.11 -17.65 -47.44
CA GLY A 130 -3.25 -17.31 -46.58
C GLY A 130 -2.80 -16.82 -45.20
N LEU A 131 -1.96 -17.62 -44.53
CA LEU A 131 -1.40 -17.29 -43.21
C LEU A 131 -0.60 -15.97 -43.22
N ARG A 132 0.13 -15.67 -44.29
CA ARG A 132 0.85 -14.39 -44.41
C ARG A 132 -0.09 -13.19 -44.51
N LYS A 133 -1.19 -13.32 -45.25
CA LYS A 133 -2.21 -12.26 -45.36
C LYS A 133 -2.90 -12.02 -44.02
N GLU A 134 -3.28 -13.09 -43.34
CA GLU A 134 -3.87 -13.01 -41.99
C GLU A 134 -2.91 -12.38 -40.98
N LEU A 135 -1.63 -12.76 -41.01
CA LEU A 135 -0.62 -12.17 -40.14
C LEU A 135 -0.41 -10.67 -40.44
N ALA A 136 -0.44 -10.28 -41.71
CA ALA A 136 -0.33 -8.88 -42.10
C ALA A 136 -1.55 -8.05 -41.60
N ALA A 137 -2.76 -8.60 -41.74
CA ALA A 137 -3.97 -7.97 -41.23
C ALA A 137 -3.94 -7.85 -39.70
N ALA A 138 -3.56 -8.92 -38.99
CA ALA A 138 -3.43 -8.91 -37.53
C ALA A 138 -2.39 -7.87 -37.04
N ARG A 139 -1.27 -7.73 -37.76
CA ARG A 139 -0.25 -6.71 -37.45
C ARG A 139 -0.80 -5.29 -37.63
N ALA A 140 -1.53 -5.03 -38.71
CA ALA A 140 -2.11 -3.71 -38.95
C ALA A 140 -3.11 -3.32 -37.84
N ILE A 141 -3.93 -4.27 -37.37
CA ILE A 141 -4.84 -4.06 -36.24
C ILE A 141 -4.04 -3.77 -34.96
N ALA A 142 -3.01 -4.56 -34.68
CA ALA A 142 -2.16 -4.38 -33.51
C ALA A 142 -1.43 -3.02 -33.50
N ASP A 143 -0.96 -2.56 -34.67
CA ASP A 143 -0.31 -1.25 -34.79
C ASP A 143 -1.27 -0.09 -34.58
N THR A 144 -2.52 -0.22 -35.03
CA THR A 144 -3.56 0.78 -34.74
C THR A 144 -3.89 0.81 -33.25
N ALA A 145 -4.14 -0.34 -32.62
CA ALA A 145 -4.39 -0.42 -31.18
C ALA A 145 -3.22 0.13 -30.35
N ARG A 146 -1.97 -0.12 -30.80
CA ARG A 146 -0.77 0.43 -30.15
C ARG A 146 -0.73 1.95 -30.22
N ARG A 147 -1.09 2.55 -31.36
CA ARG A 147 -1.15 4.02 -31.50
C ARG A 147 -2.21 4.64 -30.60
N GLU A 148 -3.39 4.04 -30.55
CA GLU A 148 -4.47 4.48 -29.66
C GLU A 148 -4.05 4.40 -28.19
N LEU A 149 -3.41 3.30 -27.78
CA LEU A 149 -2.92 3.14 -26.40
C LEU A 149 -1.84 4.16 -26.04
N VAL A 150 -0.95 4.50 -26.98
CA VAL A 150 0.06 5.55 -26.77
C VAL A 150 -0.58 6.94 -26.66
N ALA A 151 -1.59 7.23 -27.48
CA ALA A 151 -2.34 8.49 -27.41
C ALA A 151 -3.08 8.62 -26.06
N ALA A 152 -3.83 7.59 -25.65
CA ALA A 152 -4.53 7.57 -24.37
C ALA A 152 -3.56 7.70 -23.17
N ARG A 153 -2.38 7.07 -23.25
CA ARG A 153 -1.34 7.22 -22.21
C ARG A 153 -0.83 8.65 -22.11
N ARG A 154 -0.62 9.32 -23.24
CA ARG A 154 -0.18 10.72 -23.27
C ARG A 154 -1.23 11.62 -22.60
N GLU A 155 -2.49 11.46 -22.96
CA GLU A 155 -3.61 12.23 -22.40
C GLU A 155 -3.72 12.03 -20.88
N ILE A 156 -3.60 10.78 -20.40
CA ILE A 156 -3.60 10.48 -18.96
C ILE A 156 -2.44 11.20 -18.25
N GLU A 157 -1.24 11.22 -18.84
CA GLU A 157 -0.09 11.87 -18.23
C GLU A 157 -0.22 13.40 -18.22
N GLU A 158 -0.76 13.99 -19.29
CA GLU A 158 -1.06 15.42 -19.36
C GLU A 158 -2.09 15.81 -18.29
N ASN A 159 -3.18 15.05 -18.17
CA ASN A 159 -4.19 15.25 -17.14
C ASN A 159 -3.63 15.08 -15.73
N ARG A 160 -2.74 14.09 -15.52
CA ARG A 160 -2.08 13.88 -14.23
C ARG A 160 -1.17 15.04 -13.87
N SER A 161 -0.41 15.55 -14.83
CA SER A 161 0.46 16.72 -14.65
C SER A 161 -0.35 17.96 -14.29
N ALA A 162 -1.44 18.22 -15.03
CA ALA A 162 -2.37 19.31 -14.73
C ALA A 162 -2.94 19.19 -13.31
N HIS A 163 -3.46 18.01 -12.96
CA HIS A 163 -4.00 17.75 -11.62
C HIS A 163 -2.94 17.92 -10.52
N SER A 164 -1.70 17.50 -10.77
CA SER A 164 -0.61 17.70 -9.81
C SER A 164 -0.31 19.18 -9.58
N ASN A 165 -0.39 20.01 -10.62
CA ASN A 165 -0.19 21.46 -10.50
C ASN A 165 -1.33 22.10 -9.70
N ASP A 166 -2.58 21.70 -9.96
CA ASP A 166 -3.75 22.19 -9.22
C ASP A 166 -3.65 21.85 -7.73
N VAL A 167 -3.28 20.60 -7.41
CA VAL A 167 -3.09 20.16 -6.01
C VAL A 167 -1.98 20.96 -5.32
N ASN A 168 -0.88 21.23 -6.02
CA ASN A 168 0.20 22.04 -5.46
C ASN A 168 -0.23 23.51 -5.23
N SER A 169 -1.00 24.09 -6.16
CA SER A 169 -1.55 25.45 -6.01
C SER A 169 -2.47 25.54 -4.79
N LEU A 170 -3.39 24.58 -4.64
CA LEU A 170 -4.30 24.51 -3.49
C LEU A 170 -3.52 24.28 -2.18
N GLY A 171 -2.46 23.48 -2.21
CA GLY A 171 -1.57 23.29 -1.06
C GLY A 171 -0.92 24.60 -0.63
N GLN A 172 -0.42 25.38 -1.58
CA GLN A 172 0.17 26.69 -1.31
C GLN A 172 -0.84 27.68 -0.74
N GLU A 173 -2.04 27.77 -1.33
CA GLU A 173 -3.12 28.63 -0.82
C GLU A 173 -3.54 28.26 0.61
N LEU A 174 -3.57 26.96 0.92
CA LEU A 174 -3.87 26.46 2.26
C LEU A 174 -2.78 26.84 3.27
N ASP A 175 -1.52 26.70 2.90
CA ASP A 175 -0.39 27.08 3.76
C ASP A 175 -0.35 28.60 4.00
N ASP A 176 -0.60 29.41 2.96
CA ASP A 176 -0.70 30.87 3.08
C ASP A 176 -1.86 31.27 4.02
N THR A 177 -3.04 30.65 3.84
CA THR A 177 -4.21 30.88 4.71
C THR A 177 -3.91 30.47 6.15
N ARG A 178 -3.21 29.35 6.35
CA ARG A 178 -2.81 28.88 7.67
C ARG A 178 -1.87 29.87 8.36
N LEU A 179 -0.92 30.46 7.65
CA LEU A 179 -0.03 31.48 8.19
C LEU A 179 -0.81 32.74 8.60
N LEU A 180 -1.76 33.19 7.79
CA LEU A 180 -2.63 34.32 8.13
C LEU A 180 -3.45 34.06 9.40
N LEU A 181 -3.98 32.84 9.56
CA LEU A 181 -4.73 32.46 10.77
C LEU A 181 -3.85 32.41 12.02
N ILE A 182 -2.58 31.98 11.89
CA ILE A 182 -1.63 32.00 13.00
C ILE A 182 -1.33 33.44 13.43
N GLU A 183 -1.09 34.33 12.47
CA GLU A 183 -0.83 35.74 12.76
C GLU A 183 -2.03 36.41 13.40
N ALA A 184 -3.23 36.25 12.83
CA ALA A 184 -4.46 36.78 13.41
C ALA A 184 -4.72 36.27 14.83
N ARG A 185 -4.40 34.99 15.12
CA ARG A 185 -4.50 34.44 16.48
C ARG A 185 -3.54 35.14 17.43
N ARG A 186 -2.28 35.35 16.99
CA ARG A 186 -1.27 36.06 17.79
C ARG A 186 -1.72 37.48 18.11
N GLU A 187 -2.23 38.22 17.12
CA GLU A 187 -2.72 39.58 17.33
C GLU A 187 -3.87 39.65 18.35
N ILE A 188 -4.78 38.66 18.33
CA ILE A 188 -5.87 38.55 19.31
C ILE A 188 -5.32 38.25 20.71
N GLU A 189 -4.36 37.33 20.82
CA GLU A 189 -3.71 36.98 22.09
C GLU A 189 -2.96 38.18 22.67
N ASP A 190 -2.18 38.90 21.85
CA ASP A 190 -1.44 40.11 22.26
C ASP A 190 -2.41 41.22 22.70
N SER A 191 -3.48 41.44 21.94
CA SER A 191 -4.53 42.41 22.30
C SER A 191 -5.24 42.04 23.61
N ARG A 192 -5.51 40.74 23.82
CA ARG A 192 -6.12 40.22 25.06
C ARG A 192 -5.16 40.36 26.24
N ALA A 193 -3.87 40.08 26.06
CA ALA A 193 -2.86 40.23 27.10
C ALA A 193 -2.72 41.70 27.51
N ALA A 194 -2.62 42.61 26.54
CA ALA A 194 -2.57 44.05 26.78
C ALA A 194 -3.84 44.56 27.48
N HIS A 195 -5.02 44.09 27.07
CA HIS A 195 -6.28 44.46 27.72
C HIS A 195 -6.36 43.92 29.16
N SER A 196 -5.92 42.68 29.38
CA SER A 196 -5.89 42.08 30.73
C SER A 196 -4.96 42.88 31.64
N GLN A 197 -3.73 43.17 31.21
CA GLN A 197 -2.78 43.98 31.97
C GLN A 197 -3.34 45.38 32.27
N ALA A 198 -4.05 45.99 31.31
CA ALA A 198 -4.68 47.28 31.50
C ALA A 198 -5.86 47.26 32.49
N ILE A 199 -6.55 46.13 32.70
CA ILE A 199 -7.64 46.00 33.68
C ILE A 199 -7.09 45.92 35.12
N PHE A 200 -5.89 45.35 35.30
CA PHE A 200 -5.30 45.12 36.63
C PHE A 200 -4.45 46.27 37.16
N GLU A 201 -4.49 47.46 36.55
CA GLU A 201 -3.75 48.64 37.03
C GLU A 201 -4.63 49.88 37.23
N CYS A 202 -4.27 50.70 38.21
CA CYS A 202 -4.91 51.98 38.43
C CYS A 202 -4.48 52.99 37.37
N LYS A 203 -5.42 53.48 36.54
CA LYS A 203 -5.14 54.47 35.48
C LYS A 203 -4.78 55.88 35.97
N VAL A 204 -4.68 56.08 37.28
CA VAL A 204 -4.23 57.35 37.88
C VAL A 204 -2.76 57.28 38.28
N CYS A 205 -2.34 56.23 38.99
CA CYS A 205 -0.97 56.08 39.49
C CYS A 205 -0.14 55.02 38.76
N LEU A 206 -0.75 54.29 37.81
CA LEU A 206 -0.15 53.23 36.99
C LEU A 206 0.47 52.09 37.83
N GLN A 207 -0.07 51.85 39.02
CA GLN A 207 0.31 50.73 39.89
C GLN A 207 -0.70 49.60 39.74
N GLU A 208 -0.22 48.36 39.76
CA GLU A 208 -1.06 47.16 39.77
C GLU A 208 -1.98 47.14 41.01
N PHE A 209 -3.20 46.67 40.80
CA PHE A 209 -4.18 46.50 41.85
C PHE A 209 -3.78 45.33 42.75
N THR A 210 -3.77 45.59 44.06
CA THR A 210 -3.49 44.57 45.07
C THR A 210 -4.77 43.93 45.58
N ASP A 211 -4.63 42.95 46.48
CA ASP A 211 -5.76 42.37 47.22
C ASP A 211 -6.54 43.42 48.04
N ILE A 212 -7.62 42.96 48.68
CA ILE A 212 -8.53 43.80 49.48
C ILE A 212 -7.80 44.56 50.61
N ALA A 213 -6.72 43.99 51.14
CA ALA A 213 -5.98 44.56 52.27
C ALA A 213 -4.88 45.54 51.83
N GLY A 214 -4.47 45.51 50.57
CA GLY A 214 -3.39 46.34 50.06
C GLY A 214 -3.79 47.79 49.73
N ASN A 215 -2.78 48.68 49.72
CA ASN A 215 -2.94 50.11 49.41
C ASN A 215 -3.39 50.38 47.96
N CYS A 216 -3.20 49.40 47.07
CA CYS A 216 -3.66 49.45 45.71
C CYS A 216 -4.96 48.64 45.50
N ALA A 217 -5.77 48.36 46.52
CA ALA A 217 -7.05 47.68 46.32
C ALA A 217 -7.96 48.46 45.33
N PRO A 218 -8.56 47.82 44.31
CA PRO A 218 -9.40 48.49 43.32
C PRO A 218 -10.74 48.91 43.91
N LYS A 219 -11.09 50.19 43.80
CA LYS A 219 -12.28 50.83 44.35
C LYS A 219 -13.15 51.43 43.26
N VAL A 220 -14.43 51.07 43.23
CA VAL A 220 -15.42 51.59 42.29
C VAL A 220 -16.10 52.83 42.88
N LEU A 221 -16.03 53.94 42.15
CA LEU A 221 -16.77 55.17 42.47
C LEU A 221 -18.23 55.05 41.99
N ARG A 222 -19.15 55.90 42.46
CA ARG A 222 -20.59 55.85 42.07
C ARG A 222 -20.87 55.94 40.56
N CYS A 223 -19.91 56.47 39.80
CA CYS A 223 -19.99 56.57 38.34
C CYS A 223 -19.55 55.29 37.61
N GLY A 224 -19.13 54.25 38.34
CA GLY A 224 -18.65 52.98 37.79
C GLY A 224 -17.14 52.93 37.48
N HIS A 225 -16.44 54.06 37.51
CA HIS A 225 -14.99 54.06 37.29
C HIS A 225 -14.22 53.50 38.49
N THR A 226 -13.16 52.75 38.20
CA THR A 226 -12.31 52.12 39.23
C THR A 226 -10.97 52.85 39.37
N ILE A 227 -10.57 53.17 40.60
CA ILE A 227 -9.23 53.67 40.98
C ILE A 227 -8.75 52.94 42.23
N CYS A 228 -7.47 52.98 42.55
CA CYS A 228 -6.97 52.27 43.73
C CYS A 228 -7.27 53.01 45.05
N ALA A 229 -7.26 52.29 46.17
CA ALA A 229 -7.56 52.85 47.49
C ALA A 229 -6.67 54.05 47.87
N SER A 230 -5.38 54.00 47.53
CA SER A 230 -4.46 55.14 47.74
C SER A 230 -4.83 56.36 46.90
N CYS A 231 -5.25 56.18 45.64
CA CYS A 231 -5.74 57.28 44.82
C CYS A 231 -7.07 57.84 45.33
N VAL A 232 -7.98 57.01 45.86
CA VAL A 232 -9.19 57.47 46.53
C VAL A 232 -8.82 58.40 47.69
N HIS A 233 -7.90 57.97 48.55
CA HIS A 233 -7.44 58.78 49.69
C HIS A 233 -6.79 60.09 49.24
N SER A 234 -5.94 60.06 48.21
CA SER A 234 -5.26 61.26 47.70
C SER A 234 -6.20 62.28 47.04
N LEU A 235 -7.32 61.83 46.46
CA LEU A 235 -8.30 62.69 45.79
C LEU A 235 -9.47 63.11 46.69
N GLN A 236 -9.53 62.59 47.92
CA GLN A 236 -10.61 62.87 48.85
C GLN A 236 -10.58 64.31 49.35
N GLN A 237 -11.74 64.98 49.30
CA GLN A 237 -11.96 66.31 49.87
C GLN A 237 -13.32 66.33 50.58
N ASN A 238 -13.35 66.74 51.86
CA ASN A 238 -14.59 66.85 52.65
C ASN A 238 -15.51 65.63 52.55
N ASN A 239 -14.94 64.42 52.70
CA ASN A 239 -15.65 63.12 52.60
C ASN A 239 -16.23 62.80 51.20
N SER A 240 -15.80 63.52 50.16
CA SER A 240 -16.20 63.30 48.78
C SER A 240 -15.00 63.06 47.86
N VAL A 241 -15.22 62.37 46.75
CA VAL A 241 -14.19 62.09 45.75
C VAL A 241 -14.75 62.41 44.36
N ALA A 242 -14.13 63.35 43.65
CA ALA A 242 -14.43 63.60 42.25
C ALA A 242 -13.70 62.59 41.36
N CYS A 243 -14.45 61.90 40.49
CA CYS A 243 -13.85 60.92 39.59
C CYS A 243 -12.86 61.61 38.62
N PRO A 244 -11.59 61.14 38.52
CA PRO A 244 -10.60 61.76 37.63
C PRO A 244 -10.93 61.59 36.14
N PHE A 245 -11.81 60.64 35.77
CA PHE A 245 -12.16 60.33 34.38
C PHE A 245 -13.41 61.07 33.88
N CYS A 246 -14.46 61.15 34.69
CA CYS A 246 -15.74 61.75 34.29
C CYS A 246 -16.23 62.88 35.20
N ARG A 247 -15.46 63.25 36.24
CA ARG A 247 -15.72 64.33 37.20
C ARG A 247 -16.99 64.19 38.05
N VAL A 248 -17.73 63.08 37.93
CA VAL A 248 -18.86 62.76 38.82
C VAL A 248 -18.35 62.62 40.26
N VAL A 249 -19.02 63.31 41.19
CA VAL A 249 -18.62 63.37 42.61
C VAL A 249 -19.32 62.29 43.41
N THR A 250 -18.55 61.37 43.99
CA THR A 250 -19.03 60.43 45.01
C THR A 250 -19.10 61.18 46.33
N THR A 251 -20.31 61.39 46.84
CA THR A 251 -20.61 62.32 47.95
C THR A 251 -20.32 61.74 49.32
N ASN A 252 -20.23 60.42 49.44
CA ASN A 252 -19.93 59.72 50.68
C ASN A 252 -19.03 58.51 50.41
N LEU A 253 -17.99 58.32 51.22
CA LEU A 253 -17.04 57.20 51.08
C LEU A 253 -17.71 55.82 51.18
N ILE A 254 -18.85 55.71 51.86
CA ILE A 254 -19.61 54.45 51.98
C ILE A 254 -20.14 53.97 50.61
N GLU A 255 -20.30 54.87 49.64
CA GLU A 255 -20.71 54.54 48.26
C GLU A 255 -19.55 53.93 47.45
N ILE A 256 -18.32 53.94 47.97
CA ILE A 256 -17.13 53.38 47.31
C ILE A 256 -16.92 51.95 47.76
N TYR A 257 -16.96 51.00 46.83
CA TYR A 257 -16.85 49.57 47.13
C TYR A 257 -15.71 48.90 46.36
N ASN A 258 -15.32 47.70 46.78
CA ASN A 258 -14.28 46.91 46.12
C ASN A 258 -14.74 46.44 44.74
N ASN A 259 -13.86 46.53 43.74
CA ASN A 259 -14.11 45.88 42.45
C ASN A 259 -13.77 44.39 42.55
N PHE A 260 -14.75 43.57 42.97
CA PHE A 260 -14.55 42.13 43.12
C PHE A 260 -14.30 41.38 41.80
N ILE A 261 -14.65 41.97 40.64
CA ILE A 261 -14.32 41.39 39.33
C ILE A 261 -12.79 41.42 39.17
N ILE A 262 -12.18 42.57 39.40
CA ILE A 262 -10.71 42.73 39.34
C ILE A 262 -10.04 41.91 40.44
N LEU A 263 -10.58 41.90 41.67
CA LEU A 263 -9.96 41.18 42.78
C LEU A 263 -10.00 39.66 42.64
N ASN A 264 -11.07 39.10 42.06
CA ASN A 264 -11.21 37.65 41.88
C ASN A 264 -10.41 37.12 40.69
N ASP A 265 -10.18 37.93 39.66
CA ASP A 265 -9.40 37.53 38.48
C ASP A 265 -7.88 37.72 38.69
N ASN A 266 -7.44 38.36 39.78
CA ASN A 266 -6.03 38.58 40.15
C ASN A 266 -5.49 37.53 41.17
N GLN A 267 -6.24 36.47 41.46
CA GLN A 267 -5.86 35.34 42.34
C GLN A 267 -5.59 34.07 41.54
#